data_AF-A0AA39S629-F1
#
_entry.id   AF-A0AA39S629-F1
#
_cell.length_a   1.000
_cell.length_b   1.000
_cell.length_c   1.000
_cell.angle_alpha   90.00
_cell.angle_beta   90.00
_cell.angle_gamma   90.00
#
_symmetry.space_group_name_H-M   'P 1'
#
loop_
_entity.id
_entity.type
_entity.pdbx_description
1 polymer ?
#
loop_
_entity_poly.entity_id
_entity_poly.type
_entity_poly.pdbx_seq_one_letter_code
_entity_poly.pdbx_strand_id
1 'polypeptide(L)'
;MDIKSRFSGVSSWFTSNNGDDSFSTYYNFTLSFQLFIEVMLEPFQELQVGFVTKNRNEYYKGGILGYMTGLDLSSNELTGDIPSEIGYLRNIRAINLSHNSLSGSIPESFSNLSNIESLDLSHNKLSGRIPPQLTQLNSLAILNVSINNLSGPVPDKGQFGTFDERNYGGNPGLCGSQIKRSCGSSEPTTPPATPSHEDESAIDMVSFYWSLFAAYVTTIMGFVLILWLNSDWRKRWFCFIDACIISSYCWILRNAFHMYDDI
;
A
#
# COMPACT_ATOMS: atom_id res chain seq x y z
N MET A 1 14.57 10.45 -11.86
CA MET A 1 14.90 10.56 -10.42
C MET A 1 13.98 9.58 -9.71
N ASP A 2 14.52 8.57 -9.04
CA ASP A 2 13.71 7.52 -8.41
C ASP A 2 13.30 7.96 -7.00
N ILE A 3 12.04 8.34 -6.87
CA ILE A 3 11.44 8.87 -5.64
C ILE A 3 11.27 7.76 -4.59
N LYS A 4 11.28 6.48 -4.99
CA LYS A 4 11.04 5.33 -4.11
C LYS A 4 12.02 5.25 -2.94
N SER A 5 13.30 5.51 -3.20
CA SER A 5 14.39 5.41 -2.20
C SER A 5 14.20 6.35 -0.99
N ARG A 6 13.41 7.42 -1.13
CA ARG A 6 13.12 8.37 -0.04
C ARG A 6 11.93 7.96 0.82
N PHE A 7 11.09 7.06 0.32
CA PHE A 7 9.88 6.57 1.00
C PHE A 7 10.02 5.14 1.54
N SER A 8 10.99 4.35 1.08
CA SER A 8 11.20 2.95 1.50
C SER A 8 11.67 2.75 2.95
N GLY A 9 11.95 3.81 3.71
CA GLY A 9 12.47 3.73 5.09
C GLY A 9 11.41 3.72 6.21
N VAL A 10 10.12 3.77 5.88
CA VAL A 10 9.06 4.13 6.86
C VAL A 10 8.39 2.90 7.51
N SER A 11 8.61 1.69 7.02
CA SER A 11 7.93 0.47 7.50
C SER A 11 8.60 -0.26 8.67
N SER A 12 9.83 0.12 9.06
CA SER A 12 10.66 -0.72 9.96
C SER A 12 10.70 -0.32 11.43
N TRP A 13 10.00 0.74 11.85
CA TRP A 13 9.99 1.14 13.26
C TRP A 13 8.56 1.33 13.76
N PHE A 14 8.30 0.74 14.94
CA PHE A 14 7.09 0.84 15.77
C PHE A 14 6.04 -0.27 15.62
N THR A 15 6.39 -1.44 16.15
CA THR A 15 5.46 -2.21 16.98
C THR A 15 5.37 -1.57 18.38
N SER A 16 4.14 -1.22 18.78
CA SER A 16 3.58 -1.04 20.14
C SER A 16 4.50 -0.64 21.30
N ASN A 17 4.15 0.46 22.00
CA ASN A 17 3.95 0.39 23.45
C ASN A 17 2.99 1.46 23.98
N ASN A 18 2.17 1.02 24.93
CA ASN A 18 1.14 1.77 25.68
C ASN A 18 1.66 2.98 26.45
N GLY A 19 0.73 3.90 26.74
CA GLY A 19 0.77 4.78 27.90
C GLY A 19 0.45 6.23 27.54
N ASP A 20 -0.69 6.72 28.04
CA ASP A 20 -1.20 8.08 27.95
C ASP A 20 -0.18 9.16 27.57
N ASP A 21 -0.42 9.86 26.46
CA ASP A 21 -0.39 11.31 26.52
C ASP A 21 -1.18 11.96 25.38
N SER A 22 -1.88 13.02 25.76
CA SER A 22 -2.84 13.82 25.01
C SER A 22 -2.25 14.62 23.83
N PHE A 23 -1.65 13.93 22.85
CA PHE A 23 -1.20 14.53 21.59
C PHE A 23 -1.51 13.61 20.39
N SER A 24 -2.79 13.32 20.14
CA SER A 24 -3.25 12.87 18.83
C SER A 24 -3.30 14.06 17.87
N THR A 25 -2.13 14.60 17.49
CA THR A 25 -2.07 15.49 16.34
C THR A 25 -2.25 14.61 15.10
N TYR A 26 -3.37 14.80 14.40
CA TYR A 26 -3.72 14.13 13.15
C TYR A 26 -2.55 14.18 12.15
N TYR A 27 -1.90 13.05 11.88
CA TYR A 27 -1.03 12.90 10.73
C TYR A 27 -1.83 12.19 9.63
N ASN A 28 -2.49 12.96 8.77
CA ASN A 28 -3.19 12.42 7.60
C ASN A 28 -2.15 12.05 6.53
N PHE A 29 -2.11 10.78 6.14
CA PHE A 29 -1.28 10.28 5.05
C PHE A 29 -1.91 10.65 3.70
N THR A 30 -2.03 11.94 3.38
CA THR A 30 -2.74 12.40 2.18
C THR A 30 -1.78 12.77 1.06
N LEU A 31 -2.01 12.23 -0.13
CA LEU A 31 -1.32 12.68 -1.34
C LEU A 31 -1.97 13.98 -1.83
N SER A 32 -1.26 15.10 -1.78
CA SER A 32 -1.78 16.40 -2.21
C SER A 32 -0.84 17.10 -3.17
N PHE A 33 -1.38 17.56 -4.29
CA PHE A 33 -0.66 18.41 -5.23
C PHE A 33 -1.34 19.77 -5.24
N GLN A 34 -0.56 20.85 -5.18
CA GLN A 34 -1.10 22.20 -5.13
C GLN A 34 -0.56 23.01 -6.30
N LEU A 35 -1.45 23.45 -7.19
CA LEU A 35 -1.13 24.39 -8.25
C LEU A 35 -1.19 25.82 -7.67
N PHE A 36 -0.05 26.50 -7.55
CA PHE A 36 -0.03 27.93 -7.24
C PHE A 36 -0.11 28.74 -8.53
N ILE A 37 -1.25 29.42 -8.76
CA ILE A 37 -1.36 30.50 -9.73
C ILE A 37 -1.29 31.80 -8.93
N GLU A 38 -0.10 32.32 -8.66
CA GLU A 38 0.04 33.68 -8.13
C GLU A 38 -0.27 34.67 -9.25
N VAL A 39 -1.47 35.26 -9.21
CA VAL A 39 -1.81 36.44 -10.03
C VAL A 39 -1.14 37.66 -9.40
N MET A 40 0.14 37.86 -9.69
CA MET A 40 0.76 39.14 -10.02
C MET A 40 2.28 38.99 -10.10
N LEU A 41 2.82 39.26 -11.30
CA LEU A 41 4.22 39.61 -11.57
C LEU A 41 5.26 38.51 -11.33
N GLU A 42 5.21 37.39 -12.05
CA GLU A 42 6.40 36.67 -12.57
C GLU A 42 6.02 35.86 -13.83
N PRO A 43 6.83 35.83 -14.91
CA PRO A 43 6.43 35.28 -16.22
C PRO A 43 6.47 33.75 -16.32
N PHE A 44 6.73 33.01 -15.23
CA PHE A 44 6.83 31.55 -15.25
C PHE A 44 5.85 30.91 -14.27
N GLN A 45 4.89 30.13 -14.79
CA GLN A 45 4.11 29.22 -13.97
C GLN A 45 5.03 28.11 -13.45
N GLU A 46 5.34 28.10 -12.16
CA GLU A 46 6.07 26.99 -11.55
C GLU A 46 5.09 25.99 -10.94
N LEU A 47 4.97 24.81 -11.57
CA LEU A 47 4.29 23.67 -10.98
C LEU A 47 5.02 23.27 -9.69
N GLN A 48 4.31 23.25 -8.57
CA GLN A 48 4.79 22.73 -7.29
C GLN A 48 4.08 21.40 -7.00
N VAL A 49 4.85 20.37 -6.71
CA VAL A 49 4.33 19.08 -6.24
C VAL A 49 4.72 18.92 -4.78
N GLY A 50 3.73 18.79 -3.91
CA GLY A 50 3.92 18.44 -2.51
C GLY A 50 3.74 16.93 -2.32
N PHE A 51 4.49 16.36 -1.39
CA PHE A 51 4.26 15.02 -0.87
C PHE A 51 4.23 15.12 0.64
N VAL A 52 3.05 14.90 1.23
CA VAL A 52 2.87 14.90 2.68
C VAL A 52 2.84 13.45 3.15
N THR A 53 3.83 13.09 3.95
CA THR A 53 3.92 11.79 4.63
C THR A 53 4.01 12.00 6.14
N LYS A 54 3.87 10.91 6.93
CA LYS A 54 3.80 10.91 8.41
C LYS A 54 4.75 11.89 9.10
N ASN A 55 5.96 12.10 8.55
CA ASN A 55 7.01 12.93 9.14
C ASN A 55 7.65 13.94 8.17
N ARG A 56 7.22 14.02 6.91
CA ARG A 56 7.91 14.84 5.90
C ARG A 56 6.95 15.45 4.90
N ASN A 57 7.15 16.74 4.67
CA ASN A 57 6.59 17.47 3.56
C ASN A 57 7.73 17.70 2.56
N GLU A 58 7.76 16.93 1.47
CA GLU A 58 8.69 17.21 0.38
C GLU A 58 7.97 18.04 -0.68
N TYR A 59 8.60 19.12 -1.13
CA TYR A 59 8.07 19.96 -2.19
C TYR A 59 9.06 20.03 -3.34
N TYR A 60 8.60 19.72 -4.55
CA TYR A 60 9.37 19.82 -5.78
C TYR A 60 8.79 20.98 -6.60
N LYS A 61 9.65 21.94 -6.98
CA LYS A 61 9.27 23.13 -7.76
C LYS A 61 10.11 23.23 -9.02
N GLY A 62 9.57 23.91 -10.04
CA GLY A 62 10.29 24.33 -11.24
C GLY A 62 10.58 23.19 -12.24
N GLY A 63 11.60 23.38 -13.07
CA GLY A 63 11.90 22.52 -14.23
C GLY A 63 12.21 21.05 -13.92
N ILE A 64 12.44 20.68 -12.66
CA ILE A 64 12.76 19.30 -12.27
C ILE A 64 11.62 18.32 -12.56
N LEU A 65 10.36 18.80 -12.49
CA LEU A 65 9.18 18.02 -12.82
C LEU A 65 9.13 17.63 -14.31
N GLY A 66 9.77 18.44 -15.17
CA GLY A 66 9.97 18.11 -16.58
C GLY A 66 10.94 16.95 -16.81
N TYR A 67 11.79 16.61 -15.84
CA TYR A 67 12.71 15.48 -15.94
C TYR A 67 12.21 14.23 -15.19
N MET A 68 11.03 14.30 -14.57
CA MET A 68 10.46 13.18 -13.83
C MET A 68 9.85 12.16 -14.80
N THR A 69 10.52 11.04 -14.97
CA THR A 69 10.10 9.95 -15.86
C THR A 69 9.35 8.84 -15.12
N GLY A 70 9.42 8.79 -13.80
CA GLY A 70 8.78 7.75 -13.00
C GLY A 70 8.39 8.26 -11.61
N LEU A 71 7.23 7.83 -11.13
CA LEU A 71 6.74 8.06 -9.78
C LEU A 71 6.32 6.71 -9.18
N ASP A 72 7.07 6.23 -8.20
CA ASP A 72 6.74 5.03 -7.44
C ASP A 72 6.50 5.42 -5.97
N LEU A 73 5.23 5.34 -5.57
CA LEU A 73 4.75 5.52 -4.20
C LEU A 73 4.03 4.27 -3.71
N SER A 74 4.31 3.11 -4.32
CA SER A 74 3.67 1.86 -3.95
C SER A 74 4.04 1.39 -2.54
N SER A 75 3.17 0.57 -1.95
CA SER A 75 3.39 -0.05 -0.63
C SER A 75 3.59 0.97 0.49
N ASN A 76 2.69 1.95 0.56
CA ASN A 76 2.62 2.94 1.62
C ASN A 76 1.22 2.95 2.27
N GLU A 77 1.00 3.85 3.22
CA GLU A 77 -0.29 4.05 3.87
C GLU A 77 -1.02 5.29 3.33
N LEU A 78 -0.83 5.64 2.04
CA LEU A 78 -1.46 6.83 1.46
C LEU A 78 -2.99 6.68 1.43
N THR A 79 -3.69 7.77 1.75
CA THR A 79 -5.14 7.87 1.90
C THR A 79 -5.65 9.12 1.18
N GLY A 80 -6.98 9.21 1.03
CA GLY A 80 -7.61 10.29 0.28
C GLY A 80 -7.53 10.05 -1.22
N ASP A 81 -7.96 11.06 -1.97
CA ASP A 81 -8.14 10.94 -3.42
C ASP A 81 -6.82 11.13 -4.17
N ILE A 82 -6.76 10.57 -5.37
CA ILE A 82 -5.63 10.84 -6.27
C ILE A 82 -5.77 12.28 -6.78
N PRO A 83 -4.77 13.15 -6.56
CA PRO A 83 -4.81 14.53 -7.01
C PRO A 83 -4.78 14.62 -8.54
N SER A 84 -5.65 15.48 -9.09
CA SER A 84 -5.80 15.67 -10.53
C SER A 84 -4.56 16.29 -11.18
N GLU A 85 -3.76 16.99 -10.40
CA GLU A 85 -2.57 17.72 -10.81
C GLU A 85 -1.43 16.80 -11.24
N ILE A 86 -1.46 15.51 -10.88
CA ILE A 86 -0.54 14.49 -11.43
C ILE A 86 -0.61 14.51 -12.97
N GLY A 87 -1.77 14.83 -13.55
CA GLY A 87 -1.96 14.98 -15.00
C GLY A 87 -1.09 16.07 -15.65
N TYR A 88 -0.45 16.97 -14.89
CA TYR A 88 0.47 17.97 -15.43
C TYR A 88 1.88 17.43 -15.70
N LEU A 89 2.19 16.21 -15.24
CA LEU A 89 3.52 15.59 -15.37
C LEU A 89 3.71 14.93 -16.75
N ARG A 90 3.70 15.73 -17.82
CA ARG A 90 3.66 15.26 -19.23
C ARG A 90 4.80 14.34 -19.67
N ASN A 91 5.93 14.35 -18.97
CA ASN A 91 7.11 13.54 -19.30
C ASN A 91 7.18 12.22 -18.51
N ILE A 92 6.19 11.96 -17.65
CA ILE A 92 6.14 10.73 -16.87
C ILE A 92 5.85 9.52 -17.77
N ARG A 93 6.57 8.43 -17.52
CA ARG A 93 6.46 7.15 -18.23
C ARG A 93 5.92 6.05 -17.34
N ALA A 94 6.20 6.09 -16.04
CA ALA A 94 5.72 5.08 -15.10
C ALA A 94 5.12 5.72 -13.85
N ILE A 95 3.91 5.31 -13.50
CA ILE A 95 3.27 5.65 -12.22
C ILE A 95 2.91 4.35 -11.52
N ASN A 96 3.38 4.18 -10.29
CA ASN A 96 3.00 3.09 -9.41
C ASN A 96 2.50 3.66 -8.08
N LEU A 97 1.19 3.55 -7.85
CA LEU A 97 0.51 3.92 -6.60
C LEU A 97 -0.09 2.69 -5.90
N SER A 98 0.31 1.49 -6.30
CA SER A 98 -0.28 0.25 -5.79
C SER A 98 -0.05 0.02 -4.31
N HIS A 99 -0.85 -0.82 -3.67
CA HIS A 99 -0.72 -1.18 -2.25
C HIS A 99 -0.74 0.07 -1.35
N ASN A 100 -1.82 0.84 -1.44
CA ASN A 100 -2.11 1.98 -0.58
C ASN A 100 -3.58 1.92 -0.11
N SER A 101 -4.05 2.97 0.56
CA SER A 101 -5.45 3.15 0.97
C SER A 101 -6.10 4.34 0.24
N LEU A 102 -5.69 4.62 -0.99
CA LEU A 102 -6.23 5.73 -1.79
C LEU A 102 -7.72 5.48 -2.13
N SER A 103 -8.51 6.54 -2.09
CA SER A 103 -9.96 6.54 -2.30
C SER A 103 -10.36 7.42 -3.49
N GLY A 104 -11.65 7.66 -3.67
CA GLY A 104 -12.16 8.53 -4.73
C GLY A 104 -12.08 7.88 -6.10
N SER A 105 -12.15 8.68 -7.16
CA SER A 105 -12.11 8.21 -8.56
C SER A 105 -10.74 8.39 -9.19
N ILE A 106 -10.45 7.60 -10.22
CA ILE A 106 -9.28 7.83 -11.08
C ILE A 106 -9.46 9.19 -11.78
N PRO A 107 -8.51 10.14 -11.68
CA PRO A 107 -8.67 11.46 -12.28
C PRO A 107 -8.69 11.41 -13.80
N GLU A 108 -9.64 12.10 -14.43
CA GLU A 108 -9.70 12.20 -15.90
C GLU A 108 -8.45 12.88 -16.48
N SER A 109 -7.79 13.73 -15.70
CA SER A 109 -6.55 14.44 -16.05
C SER A 109 -5.38 13.50 -16.36
N PHE A 110 -5.45 12.23 -15.95
CA PHE A 110 -4.45 11.23 -16.34
C PHE A 110 -4.40 11.02 -17.86
N SER A 111 -5.46 11.38 -18.59
CA SER A 111 -5.45 11.41 -20.06
C SER A 111 -4.41 12.37 -20.66
N ASN A 112 -3.94 13.37 -19.90
CA ASN A 112 -2.89 14.30 -20.33
C ASN A 112 -1.48 13.69 -20.30
N LEU A 113 -1.30 12.50 -19.71
CA LEU A 113 -0.01 11.83 -19.56
C LEU A 113 0.40 11.10 -20.86
N SER A 114 0.58 11.83 -21.95
CA SER A 114 0.75 11.27 -23.30
C SER A 114 1.90 10.26 -23.47
N ASN A 115 2.91 10.34 -22.59
CA ASN A 115 4.10 9.48 -22.63
C ASN A 115 4.05 8.32 -21.62
N ILE A 116 2.93 8.11 -20.91
CA ILE A 116 2.84 7.05 -19.90
C ILE A 116 2.84 5.68 -20.56
N GLU A 117 3.71 4.81 -20.07
CA GLU A 117 3.94 3.44 -20.52
C GLU A 117 3.43 2.43 -19.48
N SER A 118 3.49 2.77 -18.19
CA SER A 118 3.06 1.90 -17.10
C SER A 118 2.23 2.67 -16.07
N LEU A 119 1.04 2.15 -15.75
CA LEU A 119 0.15 2.68 -14.73
C LEU A 119 -0.35 1.55 -13.82
N ASP A 120 0.13 1.54 -12.58
CA ASP A 120 -0.33 0.59 -11.56
C ASP A 120 -1.04 1.33 -10.40
N LEU A 121 -2.33 1.05 -10.26
CA LEU A 121 -3.22 1.57 -9.24
C LEU A 121 -3.83 0.45 -8.38
N SER A 122 -3.31 -0.77 -8.50
CA SER A 122 -3.88 -1.96 -7.85
C SER A 122 -3.80 -1.91 -6.33
N HIS A 123 -4.61 -2.70 -5.63
CA HIS A 123 -4.64 -2.75 -4.16
C HIS A 123 -4.84 -1.37 -3.52
N ASN A 124 -5.95 -0.73 -3.86
CA ASN A 124 -6.41 0.53 -3.26
C ASN A 124 -7.92 0.46 -2.98
N LYS A 125 -8.53 1.58 -2.60
CA LYS A 125 -9.98 1.74 -2.37
C LYS A 125 -10.61 2.67 -3.42
N LEU A 126 -10.04 2.72 -4.62
CA LEU A 126 -10.54 3.57 -5.72
C LEU A 126 -11.93 3.11 -6.14
N SER A 127 -12.77 4.06 -6.51
CA SER A 127 -14.20 3.86 -6.78
C SER A 127 -14.65 4.66 -8.00
N GLY A 128 -15.88 4.41 -8.45
CA GLY A 128 -16.40 5.05 -9.67
C GLY A 128 -15.86 4.39 -10.94
N ARG A 129 -15.98 5.09 -12.07
CA ARG A 129 -15.68 4.54 -13.39
C ARG A 129 -14.22 4.73 -13.76
N ILE A 130 -13.69 3.83 -14.60
CA ILE A 130 -12.45 4.08 -15.33
C ILE A 130 -12.76 5.18 -16.37
N PRO A 131 -12.10 6.35 -16.32
CA PRO A 131 -12.42 7.45 -17.23
C PRO A 131 -12.19 7.03 -18.70
N PRO A 132 -13.20 7.18 -19.59
CA PRO A 132 -13.03 6.84 -21.00
C PRO A 132 -11.94 7.69 -21.69
N GLN A 133 -11.60 8.85 -21.14
CA GLN A 133 -10.52 9.73 -21.60
C GLN A 133 -9.16 9.03 -21.55
N LEU A 134 -8.96 8.03 -20.68
CA LEU A 134 -7.71 7.25 -20.61
C LEU A 134 -7.44 6.46 -21.89
N THR A 135 -8.46 6.21 -22.73
CA THR A 135 -8.26 5.56 -24.03
C THR A 135 -7.40 6.37 -25.00
N GLN A 136 -7.13 7.64 -24.70
CA GLN A 136 -6.22 8.52 -25.44
C GLN A 136 -4.74 8.24 -25.18
N LEU A 137 -4.42 7.45 -24.15
CA LEU A 137 -3.06 7.07 -23.80
C LEU A 137 -2.55 5.99 -24.76
N ASN A 138 -1.93 6.42 -25.85
CA ASN A 138 -1.44 5.51 -26.91
C ASN A 138 -0.11 4.82 -26.58
N SER A 139 0.57 5.25 -25.52
CA SER A 139 1.88 4.70 -25.12
C SER A 139 1.77 3.65 -23.99
N LEU A 140 0.57 3.44 -23.46
CA LEU A 140 0.32 2.64 -22.26
C LEU A 140 0.44 1.13 -22.57
N ALA A 141 1.55 0.53 -22.14
CA ALA A 141 1.81 -0.90 -22.31
C ALA A 141 1.37 -1.73 -21.10
N ILE A 142 1.34 -1.15 -19.91
CA ILE A 142 1.00 -1.84 -18.66
C ILE A 142 -0.05 -1.02 -17.92
N LEU A 143 -1.19 -1.65 -17.65
CA LEU A 143 -2.24 -1.12 -16.79
C LEU A 143 -2.61 -2.18 -15.76
N ASN A 144 -2.63 -1.81 -14.47
CA ASN A 144 -3.19 -2.65 -13.43
C ASN A 144 -4.08 -1.82 -12.50
N VAL A 145 -5.37 -2.15 -12.45
CA VAL A 145 -6.38 -1.50 -11.60
C VAL A 145 -7.08 -2.52 -10.70
N SER A 146 -6.49 -3.72 -10.56
CA SER A 146 -7.07 -4.82 -9.81
C SER A 146 -7.19 -4.51 -8.31
N ILE A 147 -8.14 -5.16 -7.64
CA ILE A 147 -8.35 -5.05 -6.19
C ILE A 147 -8.60 -3.59 -5.79
N ASN A 148 -9.73 -3.08 -6.28
CA ASN A 148 -10.29 -1.77 -6.00
C ASN A 148 -11.83 -1.89 -5.93
N ASN A 149 -12.54 -0.77 -5.81
CA ASN A 149 -14.01 -0.70 -5.81
C ASN A 149 -14.55 -0.01 -7.09
N LEU A 150 -13.87 -0.19 -8.23
CA LEU A 150 -14.26 0.41 -9.51
C LEU A 150 -15.55 -0.20 -10.05
N SER A 151 -16.32 0.61 -10.79
CA SER A 151 -17.62 0.23 -11.33
C SER A 151 -17.87 0.72 -12.75
N GLY A 152 -18.84 0.11 -13.43
CA GLY A 152 -19.24 0.48 -14.79
C GLY A 152 -18.41 -0.18 -15.89
N PRO A 153 -18.64 0.22 -17.15
CA PRO A 153 -18.01 -0.41 -18.29
C PRO A 153 -16.51 -0.12 -18.36
N VAL A 154 -15.69 -1.15 -18.55
CA VAL A 154 -14.29 -1.01 -18.95
C VAL A 154 -14.25 -0.43 -20.38
N PRO A 155 -13.51 0.66 -20.63
CA PRO A 155 -13.37 1.21 -21.97
C PRO A 155 -12.84 0.16 -22.95
N ASP A 156 -13.49 0.00 -24.10
CA ASP A 156 -13.15 -1.01 -25.11
C ASP A 156 -12.28 -0.46 -26.25
N LYS A 157 -11.83 0.80 -26.13
CA LYS A 157 -11.06 1.52 -27.15
C LYS A 157 -9.58 1.63 -26.79
N GLY A 158 -8.74 1.78 -27.80
CA GLY A 158 -7.30 1.94 -27.63
C GLY A 158 -6.65 0.68 -27.05
N GLN A 159 -5.66 0.87 -26.18
CA GLN A 159 -4.92 -0.23 -25.55
C GLN A 159 -5.70 -0.98 -24.46
N PHE A 160 -6.81 -0.40 -23.96
CA PHE A 160 -7.64 -1.03 -22.93
C PHE A 160 -8.24 -2.37 -23.35
N GLY A 161 -8.44 -2.57 -24.66
CA GLY A 161 -8.89 -3.84 -25.22
C GLY A 161 -7.81 -4.91 -25.36
N THR A 162 -6.56 -4.60 -25.01
CA THR A 162 -5.42 -5.54 -25.12
C THR A 162 -4.93 -6.08 -23.79
N PHE A 163 -5.36 -5.47 -22.67
CA PHE A 163 -4.93 -5.85 -21.33
C PHE A 163 -5.65 -7.11 -20.83
N ASP A 164 -4.92 -7.89 -20.03
CA ASP A 164 -5.42 -9.14 -19.45
C ASP A 164 -6.58 -8.91 -18.47
N GLU A 165 -7.50 -9.87 -18.39
CA GLU A 165 -8.65 -9.86 -17.46
C GLU A 165 -8.23 -9.67 -16.00
N ARG A 166 -7.04 -10.20 -15.64
CA ARG A 166 -6.45 -10.09 -14.29
C ARG A 166 -6.20 -8.65 -13.87
N ASN A 167 -5.89 -7.77 -14.81
CA ASN A 167 -5.57 -6.37 -14.53
C ASN A 167 -6.79 -5.58 -14.03
N TYR A 168 -7.99 -6.13 -14.22
CA TYR A 168 -9.26 -5.57 -13.77
C TYR A 168 -9.90 -6.37 -12.62
N GLY A 169 -9.30 -7.52 -12.26
CA GLY A 169 -9.82 -8.45 -11.26
C GLY A 169 -9.99 -7.81 -9.87
N GLY A 170 -10.84 -8.39 -9.03
CA GLY A 170 -11.09 -7.86 -7.68
C GLY A 170 -11.88 -6.54 -7.64
N ASN A 171 -12.47 -6.11 -8.76
CA ASN A 171 -13.45 -5.01 -8.82
C ASN A 171 -14.85 -5.58 -9.08
N PRO A 172 -15.75 -5.61 -8.08
CA PRO A 172 -17.07 -6.24 -8.22
C PRO A 172 -18.00 -5.46 -9.17
N GLY A 173 -17.86 -4.14 -9.25
CA GLY A 173 -18.74 -3.28 -10.05
C GLY A 173 -18.35 -3.13 -11.52
N LEU A 174 -17.14 -3.53 -11.93
CA LEU A 174 -16.69 -3.39 -13.31
C LEU A 174 -17.44 -4.37 -14.20
N CYS A 175 -17.77 -3.97 -15.42
CA CYS A 175 -18.37 -4.83 -16.44
C CYS A 175 -17.75 -4.52 -17.82
N GLY A 176 -17.94 -5.39 -18.81
CA GLY A 176 -17.43 -5.19 -20.17
C GLY A 176 -16.98 -6.49 -20.82
N SER A 177 -16.81 -6.45 -22.15
CA SER A 177 -16.35 -7.58 -22.95
C SER A 177 -14.95 -8.07 -22.54
N GLN A 178 -14.08 -7.16 -22.10
CA GLN A 178 -12.70 -7.46 -21.69
C GLN A 178 -12.61 -8.35 -20.45
N ILE A 179 -13.62 -8.32 -19.59
CA ILE A 179 -13.70 -9.12 -18.35
C ILE A 179 -14.88 -10.09 -18.37
N LYS A 180 -15.42 -10.38 -19.57
CA LYS A 180 -16.53 -11.33 -19.79
C LYS A 180 -17.72 -11.13 -18.85
N ARG A 181 -18.02 -9.89 -18.46
CA ARG A 181 -19.13 -9.55 -17.55
C ARG A 181 -20.09 -8.59 -18.24
N SER A 182 -21.38 -8.95 -18.28
CA SER A 182 -22.40 -8.15 -18.96
C SER A 182 -22.70 -6.84 -18.22
N CYS A 183 -22.71 -5.71 -18.92
CA CYS A 183 -23.19 -4.43 -18.38
C CYS A 183 -24.71 -4.32 -18.57
N GLY A 184 -25.49 -4.42 -17.49
CA GLY A 184 -26.95 -4.23 -17.49
C GLY A 184 -27.36 -2.95 -16.74
N SER A 185 -28.43 -2.29 -17.20
CA SER A 185 -29.03 -1.12 -16.53
C SER A 185 -30.07 -1.54 -15.47
N SER A 186 -29.98 -0.88 -14.30
CA SER A 186 -30.91 -0.78 -13.15
C SER A 186 -31.04 -1.93 -12.12
N GLU A 187 -30.44 -1.67 -10.95
CA GLU A 187 -30.95 -1.80 -9.55
C GLU A 187 -31.27 -3.17 -8.90
N PRO A 188 -31.28 -3.23 -7.54
CA PRO A 188 -30.75 -4.33 -6.74
C PRO A 188 -31.76 -5.46 -6.63
N THR A 189 -31.38 -6.65 -7.10
CA THR A 189 -32.14 -7.86 -6.83
C THR A 189 -31.52 -8.56 -5.64
N THR A 190 -32.24 -8.52 -4.52
CA THR A 190 -32.26 -9.45 -3.41
C THR A 190 -31.76 -10.85 -3.81
N PRO A 191 -30.95 -11.53 -2.98
CA PRO A 191 -30.23 -12.74 -3.37
C PRO A 191 -31.19 -13.86 -3.80
N PRO A 192 -30.96 -14.53 -4.94
CA PRO A 192 -31.54 -15.83 -5.18
C PRO A 192 -30.87 -16.82 -4.23
N ALA A 193 -31.61 -17.26 -3.21
CA ALA A 193 -31.26 -18.43 -2.43
C ALA A 193 -31.33 -19.66 -3.34
N THR A 194 -30.18 -20.29 -3.64
CA THR A 194 -29.91 -21.73 -3.43
C THR A 194 -28.47 -22.10 -3.83
N PRO A 195 -27.91 -23.18 -3.26
CA PRO A 195 -26.49 -23.31 -2.96
C PRO A 195 -25.73 -23.98 -4.10
N SER A 196 -24.52 -23.47 -4.37
CA SER A 196 -23.50 -24.24 -5.06
C SER A 196 -22.13 -23.66 -4.76
N HIS A 197 -21.42 -24.35 -3.87
CA HIS A 197 -19.96 -24.46 -3.78
C HIS A 197 -19.15 -23.24 -4.23
N GLU A 198 -18.86 -22.34 -3.27
CA GLU A 198 -17.80 -21.35 -3.41
C GLU A 198 -16.48 -21.95 -2.93
N ASP A 199 -15.60 -22.22 -3.90
CA ASP A 199 -14.14 -22.13 -3.85
C ASP A 199 -13.42 -22.43 -2.52
N GLU A 200 -13.01 -23.68 -2.38
CA GLU A 200 -12.25 -24.26 -1.25
C GLU A 200 -10.82 -23.71 -1.02
N SER A 201 -10.39 -22.59 -1.62
CA SER A 201 -8.98 -22.15 -1.51
C SER A 201 -8.72 -21.05 -0.47
N ALA A 202 -9.72 -20.24 -0.10
CA ALA A 202 -9.54 -19.19 0.91
C ALA A 202 -9.68 -19.70 2.35
N ILE A 203 -10.46 -20.77 2.55
CA ILE A 203 -10.66 -21.41 3.86
C ILE A 203 -9.36 -22.08 4.33
N ASP A 204 -8.53 -22.57 3.42
CA ASP A 204 -7.28 -23.28 3.74
C ASP A 204 -6.20 -22.39 4.37
N MET A 205 -6.08 -21.13 3.96
CA MET A 205 -5.08 -20.24 4.55
C MET A 205 -5.48 -19.83 5.98
N VAL A 206 -6.76 -19.58 6.23
CA VAL A 206 -7.27 -19.22 7.56
C VAL A 206 -7.21 -20.43 8.50
N SER A 207 -7.57 -21.63 8.03
CA SER A 207 -7.48 -22.87 8.81
C SER A 207 -6.03 -23.20 9.18
N PHE A 208 -5.08 -22.93 8.29
CA PHE A 208 -3.64 -23.06 8.56
C PHE A 208 -3.19 -22.13 9.69
N TYR A 209 -3.56 -20.85 9.67
CA TYR A 209 -3.19 -19.90 10.74
C TYR A 209 -3.80 -20.26 12.09
N TRP A 210 -5.07 -20.67 12.14
CA TRP A 210 -5.71 -21.13 13.37
C TRP A 210 -5.07 -22.41 13.91
N SER A 211 -4.65 -23.33 13.02
CA SER A 211 -3.97 -24.57 13.40
C SER A 211 -2.58 -24.29 13.97
N LEU A 212 -1.82 -23.37 13.36
CA LEU A 212 -0.51 -22.94 13.84
C LEU A 212 -0.63 -22.27 15.22
N PHE A 213 -1.62 -21.39 15.38
CA PHE A 213 -1.91 -20.74 16.65
C PHE A 213 -2.27 -21.76 17.74
N ALA A 214 -3.16 -22.70 17.44
CA ALA A 214 -3.54 -23.76 18.38
C ALA A 214 -2.34 -24.65 18.77
N ALA A 215 -1.48 -25.01 17.81
CA ALA A 215 -0.26 -25.78 18.06
C ALA A 215 0.73 -25.02 18.96
N TYR A 216 0.91 -23.71 18.72
CA TYR A 216 1.75 -22.87 19.57
C TYR A 216 1.22 -22.80 21.01
N VAL A 217 -0.08 -22.51 21.18
CA VAL A 217 -0.71 -22.40 22.50
C VAL A 217 -0.64 -23.72 23.27
N THR A 218 -0.92 -24.85 22.61
CA THR A 218 -0.86 -26.17 23.26
C THR A 218 0.56 -26.55 23.68
N THR A 219 1.57 -26.20 22.88
CA THR A 219 2.98 -26.41 23.24
C THR A 219 3.38 -25.59 24.46
N ILE A 220 3.03 -24.31 24.50
CA ILE A 220 3.31 -23.43 25.64
C ILE A 220 2.58 -23.93 26.90
N MET A 221 1.30 -24.29 26.79
CA MET A 221 0.54 -24.84 27.91
C MET A 221 1.14 -26.15 28.44
N GLY A 222 1.57 -27.05 27.54
CA GLY A 222 2.25 -28.29 27.93
C GLY A 222 3.55 -28.03 28.68
N PHE A 223 4.36 -27.08 28.20
CA PHE A 223 5.59 -26.68 28.86
C PHE A 223 5.34 -26.08 30.26
N VAL A 224 4.33 -25.21 30.39
CA VAL A 224 3.92 -24.64 31.67
C VAL A 224 3.43 -25.73 32.64
N LEU A 225 2.64 -26.69 32.15
CA LEU A 225 2.17 -27.82 32.96
C LEU A 225 3.32 -28.70 33.46
N ILE A 226 4.33 -28.97 32.64
CA ILE A 226 5.53 -29.73 33.05
C ILE A 226 6.29 -28.98 34.15
N LEU A 227 6.46 -27.67 34.01
CA LEU A 227 7.08 -26.83 35.03
C LEU A 227 6.24 -26.74 36.32
N TRP A 228 4.92 -26.89 36.21
CA TRP A 228 4.02 -26.83 37.35
C TRP A 228 3.96 -28.14 38.13
N LEU A 229 3.95 -29.28 37.44
CA LEU A 229 3.86 -30.61 38.04
C LEU A 229 5.13 -31.03 38.78
N ASN A 230 6.30 -30.55 38.36
CA ASN A 230 7.57 -30.97 38.96
C ASN A 230 8.41 -29.78 39.45
N SER A 231 8.40 -29.59 40.78
CA SER A 231 9.08 -28.47 41.42
C SER A 231 10.61 -28.46 41.21
N ASP A 232 11.20 -29.63 40.92
CA ASP A 232 12.65 -29.75 40.67
C ASP A 232 13.01 -29.32 39.25
N TRP A 233 12.16 -29.60 38.27
CA TRP A 233 12.33 -29.11 36.89
C TRP A 233 12.18 -27.60 36.83
N ARG A 234 11.22 -27.03 37.57
CA ARG A 234 11.06 -25.59 37.73
C ARG A 234 12.33 -24.92 38.23
N LYS A 235 12.95 -25.45 39.29
CA LYS A 235 14.19 -24.89 39.85
C LYS A 235 15.36 -24.98 38.87
N ARG A 236 15.52 -26.12 38.19
CA ARG A 236 16.58 -26.32 37.18
C ARG A 236 16.41 -25.38 35.97
N TRP A 237 15.17 -25.20 35.52
CA TRP A 237 14.85 -24.28 34.42
C TRP A 237 15.20 -22.83 34.78
N PHE A 238 14.78 -22.35 35.96
CA PHE A 238 15.15 -20.99 36.40
C PHE A 238 16.65 -20.79 36.54
N CYS A 239 17.39 -21.76 37.10
CA CYS A 239 18.85 -21.69 37.18
C CYS A 239 19.52 -21.60 35.80
N PHE A 240 18.98 -22.33 34.81
CA PHE A 240 19.50 -22.28 33.44
C PHE A 240 19.25 -20.92 32.77
N ILE A 241 18.05 -20.36 32.95
CA ILE A 241 17.72 -19.03 32.43
C ILE A 241 18.60 -17.96 33.07
N ASP A 242 18.78 -17.99 34.40
CA ASP A 242 19.65 -17.06 35.11
C ASP A 242 21.10 -17.15 34.62
N ALA A 243 21.62 -18.36 34.39
CA ALA A 243 22.96 -18.56 33.84
C ALA A 243 23.09 -17.98 32.42
N CYS A 244 22.06 -18.14 31.58
CA CYS A 244 22.03 -17.55 30.24
C CYS A 244 22.01 -16.02 30.29
N ILE A 245 21.20 -15.43 31.17
CA ILE A 245 21.12 -13.97 31.36
C ILE A 245 22.46 -13.42 31.84
N ILE A 246 23.09 -14.06 32.83
CA ILE A 246 24.41 -13.66 33.34
C ILE A 246 25.47 -13.79 32.24
N SER A 247 25.48 -14.89 31.49
CA SER A 247 26.43 -15.08 30.39
C SER A 247 26.28 -14.02 29.30
N SER A 248 25.04 -13.67 28.93
CA SER A 248 24.78 -12.63 27.93
C SER A 248 25.12 -11.24 28.46
N TYR A 249 24.83 -10.93 29.72
CA TYR A 249 25.23 -9.69 30.38
C TYR A 249 26.76 -9.53 30.47
N CYS A 250 27.49 -10.59 30.84
CA CYS A 250 28.95 -10.60 30.86
C CYS A 250 29.55 -10.45 29.46
N TRP A 251 28.94 -11.06 28.44
CA TRP A 251 29.37 -10.90 27.04
C TRP A 251 29.19 -9.45 26.56
N ILE A 252 28.04 -8.83 26.86
CA ILE A 252 27.76 -7.43 26.54
C ILE A 252 28.75 -6.50 27.25
N LEU A 253 28.97 -6.67 28.56
CA LEU A 253 29.90 -5.84 29.31
C LEU A 253 31.34 -5.97 28.83
N ARG A 254 31.78 -7.18 28.47
CA ARG A 254 33.13 -7.41 27.92
C ARG A 254 33.33 -6.71 26.57
N ASN A 255 32.31 -6.71 25.71
CA ASN A 255 32.36 -5.99 24.43
C ASN A 255 32.21 -4.48 24.61
N ALA A 256 31.47 -4.02 25.63
CA ALA A 256 31.33 -2.61 25.94
C ALA A 256 32.63 -1.99 26.50
N PHE A 257 33.37 -2.73 27.34
CA PHE A 257 34.66 -2.27 27.89
C PHE A 257 35.77 -2.21 26.82
N HIS A 258 35.76 -3.11 25.83
CA HIS A 258 36.72 -3.08 24.72
C HIS A 258 36.62 -1.81 23.85
N MET A 259 35.51 -1.06 23.89
CA MET A 259 35.41 0.23 23.20
C MET A 259 35.98 1.42 23.99
N TYR A 260 36.31 1.25 25.28
CA TYR A 260 36.81 2.34 26.12
C TYR A 260 38.34 2.35 26.24
N ASP A 261 39.02 1.22 25.98
CA ASP A 261 40.48 1.11 26.01
C ASP A 261 41.15 1.45 24.65
N ASP A 262 40.37 1.74 23.60
CA ASP A 262 40.84 2.14 22.26
C ASP A 262 40.69 3.66 21.97
N ILE A 263 40.53 4.50 23.00
CA ILE A 263 40.50 5.98 22.91
C ILE A 263 41.70 6.60 23.64
#